data_AF-A0AAU1V7H7-F1
#
_entry.id   AF-A0AAU1V7H7-F1
#
_cell.length_a   1.000
_cell.length_b   1.000
_cell.length_c   1.000
_cell.angle_alpha   90.00
_cell.angle_beta   90.00
_cell.angle_gamma   90.00
#
_symmetry.space_group_name_H-M   'P 1'
#
loop_
_entity.id
_entity.type
_entity.pdbx_description
1 polymer ?
#
loop_
_entity_poly.entity_id
_entity_poly.type
_entity_poly.pdbx_seq_one_letter_code
_entity_poly.pdbx_strand_id
1 'polypeptide(L)'
;MIGTSSASRARRRRPAGEAVLGVDTHRDAHVAAVLSLVGEVIGTEEFLATAAGYRELLGWARASGTVRRAGVEGTGSFGAALSRYLLAQGVDVFDVNRFDRADRRRRGKSDPLDAENAARAVLSGRARAQAKTGDGPVEIARMYKLAKDSAVKARTQSISQLKAVLIRADPQLREELAGLGNAELLRTCAGLVDDSLHDEADETAVLHATRLAVGCALVFCAMSVLVDWDAGSLTPLRTVLWVTLSAGLCAVLLPARVTAGSGWLAARAPWRRRVIHTDALTSVRQFDGISSHLVLQDVHGHRLELDPRILAANPLLWHELDTGVRRSLERGTLRLGADLMERLGQHIDAETVEAVLRASGLS
;
A
#
# COMPACT_ATOMS: atom_id res chain seq x y z
N MET A 1 -44.24 18.88 35.19
CA MET A 1 -43.62 19.30 36.48
C MET A 1 -43.90 18.17 37.46
N ILE A 2 -42.99 17.41 38.06
CA ILE A 2 -41.54 17.51 38.42
C ILE A 2 -41.13 16.01 38.57
N GLY A 3 -40.11 15.46 37.92
CA GLY A 3 -38.69 15.79 38.11
C GLY A 3 -38.08 14.96 39.26
N THR A 4 -37.89 13.65 39.08
CA THR A 4 -37.11 12.82 40.02
C THR A 4 -35.63 12.86 39.63
N SER A 5 -34.92 13.84 40.19
CA SER A 5 -33.46 13.97 40.10
C SER A 5 -32.79 12.97 41.05
N SER A 6 -32.25 11.88 40.50
CA SER A 6 -31.32 10.98 41.18
C SER A 6 -29.91 11.58 41.11
N ALA A 7 -29.61 12.48 42.04
CA ALA A 7 -28.27 13.00 42.22
C ALA A 7 -27.43 11.96 43.00
N SER A 8 -26.80 11.02 42.28
CA SER A 8 -25.80 10.12 42.87
C SER A 8 -24.50 10.90 43.13
N ARG A 9 -24.43 11.49 44.32
CA ARG A 9 -23.27 11.67 45.21
C ARG A 9 -21.87 11.63 44.55
N ALA A 10 -21.49 12.69 43.87
CA ALA A 10 -20.08 13.00 43.58
C ALA A 10 -19.33 13.27 44.90
N ARG A 11 -18.59 12.29 45.41
CA ARG A 11 -17.58 12.50 46.46
C ARG A 11 -16.50 13.42 45.89
N ARG A 12 -16.53 14.70 46.27
CA ARG A 12 -15.42 15.66 46.11
C ARG A 12 -14.13 15.01 46.64
N ARG A 13 -13.23 14.60 45.74
CA ARG A 13 -11.89 14.12 46.09
C ARG A 13 -10.97 15.32 46.29
N ARG A 14 -10.34 15.40 47.46
CA ARG A 14 -9.21 16.30 47.71
C ARG A 14 -7.97 15.73 46.98
N PRO A 15 -7.20 16.54 46.24
CA PRO A 15 -5.92 16.11 45.72
C PRO A 15 -4.92 16.13 46.88
N ALA A 16 -4.50 14.97 47.37
CA ALA A 16 -3.51 14.89 48.44
C ALA A 16 -2.70 13.61 48.32
N GLY A 17 -1.85 13.54 47.29
CA GLY A 17 -0.89 12.45 47.13
C GLY A 17 -0.29 12.41 45.73
N GLU A 18 0.92 11.85 45.63
CA GLU A 18 1.42 11.37 44.35
C GLU A 18 0.52 10.24 43.85
N ALA A 19 0.36 10.17 42.53
CA ALA A 19 -0.42 9.14 41.87
C ALA A 19 0.40 8.50 40.73
N VAL A 20 0.10 7.23 40.44
CA VAL A 20 0.72 6.48 39.35
C VAL A 20 -0.34 6.21 38.29
N LEU A 21 -0.02 6.55 37.05
CA LEU A 21 -0.89 6.30 35.89
C LEU A 21 -0.57 4.93 35.29
N GLY A 22 -1.58 4.20 34.86
CA GLY A 22 -1.46 2.98 34.06
C GLY A 22 -2.36 3.08 32.85
N VAL A 23 -1.90 2.66 31.68
CA VAL A 23 -2.66 2.78 30.44
C VAL A 23 -2.56 1.49 29.63
N ASP A 24 -3.71 0.90 29.34
CA ASP A 24 -3.86 -0.10 28.29
C ASP A 24 -4.20 0.61 26.98
N THR A 25 -3.42 0.34 25.94
CA THR A 25 -3.50 1.06 24.67
C THR A 25 -4.06 0.17 23.57
N HIS A 26 -5.17 0.60 22.98
CA HIS A 26 -5.72 0.04 21.74
C HIS A 26 -5.61 1.02 20.58
N ARG A 27 -6.08 0.60 19.40
CA ARG A 27 -5.98 1.37 18.15
C ARG A 27 -6.68 2.73 18.24
N ASP A 28 -7.92 2.75 18.71
CA ASP A 28 -8.79 3.92 18.62
C ASP A 28 -9.04 4.59 19.99
N ALA A 29 -8.82 3.85 21.08
CA ALA A 29 -9.00 4.32 22.44
C ALA A 29 -7.94 3.74 23.38
N HIS A 30 -7.75 4.41 24.51
CA HIS A 30 -6.84 4.05 25.57
C HIS A 30 -7.60 4.05 26.88
N VAL A 31 -7.51 2.96 27.63
CA VAL A 31 -8.09 2.85 28.97
C VAL A 31 -7.00 3.23 29.97
N ALA A 32 -7.28 4.22 30.79
CA ALA A 32 -6.35 4.76 31.77
C ALA A 32 -6.87 4.50 33.19
N ALA A 33 -6.00 4.06 34.08
CA ALA A 33 -6.25 3.88 35.50
C ALA A 33 -5.25 4.70 36.31
N VAL A 34 -5.74 5.37 37.35
CA VAL A 34 -4.90 6.15 38.29
C VAL A 34 -4.93 5.46 39.64
N LEU A 35 -3.76 5.16 40.18
CA LEU A 35 -3.60 4.54 41.49
C LEU A 35 -2.91 5.50 42.47
N SER A 36 -3.28 5.41 43.75
CA SER A 36 -2.53 6.04 44.84
C SER A 36 -1.21 5.30 45.10
N LEU A 37 -0.30 5.90 45.87
CA LEU A 37 0.94 5.22 46.29
C LEU A 37 0.72 3.96 47.13
N VAL A 38 -0.46 3.80 47.73
CA VAL A 38 -0.85 2.59 48.50
C VAL A 38 -1.45 1.52 47.58
N GLY A 39 -1.63 1.82 46.29
CA GLY A 39 -2.19 0.89 45.29
C GLY A 39 -3.72 0.84 45.27
N GLU A 40 -4.39 1.82 45.88
CA GLU A 40 -5.84 2.02 45.76
C GLU A 40 -6.16 2.62 44.39
N VAL A 41 -7.15 2.07 43.69
CA VAL A 41 -7.61 2.60 42.40
C VAL A 41 -8.39 3.88 42.66
N ILE A 42 -7.85 4.99 42.19
CA ILE A 42 -8.50 6.29 42.26
C ILE A 42 -9.60 6.31 41.20
N GLY A 43 -9.26 6.19 39.91
CA GLY A 43 -10.28 6.15 38.86
C GLY A 43 -9.79 5.38 37.65
N THR A 44 -10.76 4.98 36.82
CA THR A 44 -10.51 4.32 35.53
C THR A 44 -11.44 4.94 34.50
N GLU A 45 -10.89 5.43 33.40
CA GLU A 45 -11.63 6.05 32.30
C GLU A 45 -11.01 5.74 30.95
N GLU A 46 -11.81 5.88 29.89
CA GLU A 46 -11.42 5.63 28.51
C GLU A 46 -11.31 6.94 27.73
N PHE A 47 -10.24 7.08 26.96
CA PHE A 47 -9.93 8.27 26.17
C PHE A 47 -9.63 7.90 24.72
N LEU A 48 -10.01 8.75 23.78
CA LEU A 48 -9.69 8.54 22.37
C LEU A 48 -8.18 8.61 22.11
N ALA A 49 -7.69 7.80 21.18
CA ALA A 49 -6.28 7.77 20.74
C ALA A 49 -5.94 8.98 19.84
N THR A 50 -6.17 10.20 20.32
CA THR A 50 -5.96 11.46 19.61
C THR A 50 -5.16 12.44 20.46
N ALA A 51 -4.57 13.46 19.83
CA ALA A 51 -3.84 14.51 20.56
C ALA A 51 -4.73 15.25 21.59
N ALA A 52 -6.03 15.39 21.33
CA ALA A 52 -6.98 15.93 22.30
C ALA A 52 -7.22 14.95 23.45
N GLY A 53 -7.48 13.68 23.13
CA GLY A 53 -7.66 12.63 24.14
C GLY A 53 -6.44 12.44 25.05
N TYR A 54 -5.22 12.61 24.54
CA TYR A 54 -4.00 12.56 25.38
C TYR A 54 -3.93 13.72 26.38
N ARG A 55 -4.37 14.92 25.99
CA ARG A 55 -4.47 16.08 26.90
C ARG A 55 -5.54 15.86 27.96
N GLU A 56 -6.70 15.35 27.56
CA GLU A 56 -7.81 15.03 28.45
C GLU A 56 -7.41 13.95 29.46
N LEU A 57 -6.78 12.87 29.00
CA LEU A 57 -6.27 11.77 29.83
C LEU A 57 -5.30 12.29 30.90
N LEU A 58 -4.30 13.09 30.51
CA LEU A 58 -3.33 13.64 31.47
C LEU A 58 -3.97 14.66 32.41
N GLY A 59 -4.89 15.49 31.93
CA GLY A 59 -5.63 16.45 32.75
C GLY A 59 -6.48 15.77 33.81
N TRP A 60 -7.24 14.73 33.41
CA TRP A 60 -8.02 13.88 34.29
C TRP A 60 -7.14 13.18 35.34
N ALA A 61 -6.00 12.63 34.91
CA ALA A 61 -5.08 11.97 35.83
C ALA A 61 -4.46 12.94 36.84
N ARG A 62 -4.09 14.15 36.40
CA ARG A 62 -3.56 15.22 37.27
C ARG A 62 -4.61 15.80 38.22
N ALA A 63 -5.89 15.78 37.85
CA ALA A 63 -6.98 16.16 38.75
C ALA A 63 -7.12 15.18 39.94
N SER A 64 -6.66 13.93 39.76
CA SER A 64 -6.69 12.88 40.78
C SER A 64 -5.45 12.87 41.70
N GLY A 65 -4.35 13.52 41.32
CA GLY A 65 -3.11 13.60 42.11
C GLY A 65 -1.90 14.05 41.30
N THR A 66 -0.73 14.13 41.94
CA THR A 66 0.51 14.49 41.22
C THR A 66 1.06 13.26 40.48
N VAL A 67 0.84 13.21 39.17
CA VAL A 67 1.31 12.11 38.31
C VAL A 67 2.73 12.37 37.84
N ARG A 68 3.68 11.61 38.39
CA ARG A 68 5.10 11.63 37.96
C ARG A 68 5.52 10.40 37.16
N ARG A 69 4.84 9.28 37.36
CA ARG A 69 5.17 7.99 36.73
C ARG A 69 3.95 7.40 36.05
N ALA A 70 4.16 6.84 34.86
CA ALA A 70 3.13 6.18 34.07
C ALA A 70 3.61 4.84 33.55
N GLY A 71 2.77 3.81 33.63
CA GLY A 71 2.95 2.53 32.94
C GLY A 71 2.10 2.51 31.69
N VAL A 72 2.69 2.30 30.52
CA VAL A 72 1.97 2.26 29.25
C VAL A 72 2.22 0.91 28.58
N GLU A 73 1.15 0.20 28.21
CA GLU A 73 1.29 -1.00 27.38
C GLU A 73 1.73 -0.60 25.96
N GLY A 74 2.69 -1.32 25.38
CA GLY A 74 3.03 -1.14 23.97
C GLY A 74 3.61 0.23 23.61
N THR A 75 4.60 0.71 24.38
CA THR A 75 5.27 2.00 24.13
C THR A 75 5.96 2.10 22.75
N GLY A 76 6.13 0.98 22.05
CA GLY A 76 6.63 0.91 20.67
C GLY A 76 5.57 0.62 19.59
N SER A 77 4.28 0.62 19.93
CA SER A 77 3.16 0.36 19.02
C SER A 77 2.02 1.36 19.24
N PHE A 78 0.85 0.93 19.73
CA PHE A 78 -0.31 1.80 19.96
C PHE A 78 -0.05 2.86 21.03
N GLY A 79 0.76 2.53 22.05
CA GLY A 79 1.16 3.45 23.10
C GLY A 79 2.29 4.41 22.74
N ALA A 80 2.87 4.33 21.53
CA ALA A 80 4.03 5.14 21.16
C ALA A 80 3.74 6.65 21.17
N ALA A 81 2.62 7.07 20.57
CA ALA A 81 2.25 8.48 20.52
C ALA A 81 1.90 9.06 21.89
N LEU A 82 1.17 8.29 22.71
CA LEU A 82 0.86 8.66 24.09
C LEU A 82 2.14 8.75 24.95
N SER A 83 3.06 7.79 24.80
CA SER A 83 4.32 7.77 25.56
C SER A 83 5.16 9.01 25.26
N ARG A 84 5.27 9.41 23.99
CA ARG A 84 5.95 10.66 23.60
C ARG A 84 5.29 11.88 24.24
N TYR A 85 3.97 11.96 24.20
CA TYR A 85 3.24 13.06 24.81
C TYR A 85 3.49 13.15 26.32
N LEU A 86 3.42 12.02 27.04
CA LEU A 86 3.66 11.97 28.48
C LEU A 86 5.10 12.34 28.85
N LEU A 87 6.09 11.84 28.12
CA LEU A 87 7.51 12.20 28.29
C LEU A 87 7.73 13.71 28.08
N ALA A 88 7.14 14.29 27.03
CA ALA A 88 7.21 15.74 26.77
C ALA A 88 6.55 16.60 27.87
N GLN A 89 5.63 16.02 28.65
CA GLN A 89 4.97 16.66 29.78
C GLN A 89 5.68 16.41 31.12
N GLY A 90 6.88 15.80 31.10
CA GLY A 90 7.70 15.53 32.27
C GLY A 90 7.24 14.34 33.11
N VAL A 91 6.51 13.39 32.51
CA VAL A 91 6.10 12.14 33.17
C VAL A 91 7.06 11.03 32.78
N ASP A 92 7.59 10.30 33.77
CA ASP A 92 8.42 9.12 33.54
C ASP A 92 7.54 7.96 33.06
N VAL A 93 7.70 7.57 31.80
CA VAL A 93 6.92 6.49 31.18
C VAL A 93 7.71 5.19 31.21
N PHE A 94 7.09 4.12 31.70
CA PHE A 94 7.63 2.77 31.72
C PHE A 94 6.85 1.88 30.77
N ASP A 95 7.57 1.11 29.95
CA ASP A 95 7.01 0.08 29.09
C ASP A 95 6.55 -1.10 29.95
N VAL A 96 5.24 -1.28 30.02
CA VAL A 96 4.65 -2.42 30.69
C VAL A 96 4.46 -3.49 29.63
N ASN A 97 5.32 -4.51 29.69
CA ASN A 97 5.19 -5.65 28.80
C ASN A 97 3.86 -6.35 29.11
N ARG A 98 3.06 -6.64 28.08
CA ARG A 98 1.82 -7.38 28.17
C ARG A 98 2.09 -8.67 28.95
N PHE A 99 1.50 -8.80 30.14
CA PHE A 99 1.74 -9.96 31.00
C PHE A 99 1.55 -11.27 30.23
N ASP A 100 2.34 -12.27 30.64
CA ASP A 100 2.43 -13.58 30.02
C ASP A 100 1.03 -14.16 29.75
N ARG A 101 0.84 -14.75 28.56
CA ARG A 101 -0.46 -15.24 28.08
C ARG A 101 -1.11 -16.25 29.05
N ALA A 102 -0.32 -16.86 29.94
CA ALA A 102 -0.77 -17.79 30.96
C ALA A 102 -1.62 -17.13 32.08
N ASP A 103 -1.24 -15.94 32.58
CA ASP A 103 -1.99 -15.23 33.63
C ASP A 103 -3.30 -14.65 33.07
N ARG A 104 -3.27 -14.24 31.79
CA ARG A 104 -4.43 -13.71 31.05
C ARG A 104 -5.58 -14.72 30.90
N ARG A 105 -5.27 -16.02 30.81
CA ARG A 105 -6.31 -17.08 30.70
C ARG A 105 -7.08 -17.30 32.01
N ARG A 106 -6.49 -16.98 33.16
CA ARG A 106 -7.12 -17.21 34.48
C ARG A 106 -8.05 -16.09 34.92
N ARG A 107 -7.88 -14.87 34.40
CA ARG A 107 -8.54 -13.65 34.94
C ARG A 107 -9.58 -13.02 34.00
N GLY A 108 -9.69 -13.50 32.76
CA GLY A 108 -10.56 -12.89 31.75
C GLY A 108 -9.97 -11.62 31.16
N LYS A 109 -10.33 -11.29 29.91
CA LYS A 109 -9.88 -10.06 29.25
C LYS A 109 -10.73 -8.89 29.75
N SER A 110 -10.13 -7.95 30.45
CA SER A 110 -10.78 -6.71 30.87
C SER A 110 -9.80 -5.56 30.70
N ASP A 111 -10.07 -4.69 29.73
CA ASP A 111 -9.19 -3.57 29.39
C ASP A 111 -8.97 -2.60 30.59
N PRO A 112 -9.96 -2.34 31.48
CA PRO A 112 -9.74 -1.67 32.77
C PRO A 112 -8.73 -2.36 33.70
N LEU A 113 -8.76 -3.68 33.78
CA LEU A 113 -7.86 -4.45 34.63
C LEU A 113 -6.42 -4.39 34.11
N ASP A 114 -6.24 -4.40 32.79
CA ASP A 114 -4.92 -4.28 32.15
C ASP A 114 -4.31 -2.89 32.43
N ALA A 115 -5.11 -1.81 32.38
CA ALA A 115 -4.68 -0.47 32.77
C ALA A 115 -4.27 -0.37 34.25
N GLU A 116 -5.04 -0.96 35.16
CA GLU A 116 -4.70 -1.01 36.59
C GLU A 116 -3.42 -1.83 36.84
N ASN A 117 -3.26 -2.97 36.16
CA ASN A 117 -2.08 -3.80 36.26
C ASN A 117 -0.82 -3.06 35.78
N ALA A 118 -0.95 -2.23 34.74
CA ALA A 118 0.13 -1.36 34.27
C ALA A 118 0.56 -0.35 35.35
N ALA A 119 -0.40 0.31 36.01
CA ALA A 119 -0.11 1.21 37.14
C ALA A 119 0.57 0.46 38.30
N ARG A 120 0.06 -0.74 38.66
CA ARG A 120 0.65 -1.58 39.72
C ARG A 120 2.06 -2.05 39.37
N ALA A 121 2.36 -2.32 38.10
CA ALA A 121 3.69 -2.74 37.66
C ALA A 121 4.73 -1.63 37.85
N VAL A 122 4.34 -0.37 37.62
CA VAL A 122 5.18 0.81 37.89
C VAL A 122 5.31 1.08 39.38
N LEU A 123 4.20 1.01 40.13
CA LEU A 123 4.20 1.24 41.58
C LEU A 123 5.11 0.23 42.31
N SER A 124 5.09 -1.04 41.89
CA SER A 124 5.93 -2.10 42.45
C SER A 124 7.37 -2.14 41.94
N GLY A 125 7.75 -1.28 40.99
CA GLY A 125 9.08 -1.29 40.37
C GLY A 125 9.40 -2.51 39.50
N ARG A 126 8.37 -3.30 39.13
CA ARG A 126 8.51 -4.43 38.20
C ARG A 126 8.73 -3.97 36.76
N ALA A 127 8.09 -2.87 36.36
CA ALA A 127 8.33 -2.24 35.07
C ALA A 127 9.62 -1.40 35.15
N ARG A 128 10.72 -1.93 34.59
CA ARG A 128 12.05 -1.30 34.62
C ARG A 128 12.45 -0.65 33.30
N ALA A 129 11.83 -1.04 32.20
CA ALA A 129 12.14 -0.49 30.88
C ALA A 129 11.48 0.88 30.74
N GLN A 130 12.25 1.95 30.73
CA GLN A 130 11.73 3.28 30.44
C GLN A 130 11.40 3.39 28.94
N ALA A 131 10.26 4.01 28.62
CA ALA A 131 9.91 4.30 27.24
C ALA A 131 10.98 5.21 26.64
N LYS A 132 11.44 4.85 25.44
CA LYS A 132 12.36 5.70 24.68
C LYS A 132 11.56 6.85 24.07
N THR A 133 12.18 8.01 23.92
CA THR A 133 11.59 9.22 23.32
C THR A 133 11.05 9.00 21.90
N GLY A 134 11.45 7.91 21.23
CA GLY A 134 10.88 7.50 19.94
C GLY A 134 11.17 8.53 18.86
N ASP A 135 12.30 9.23 18.99
CA ASP A 135 12.81 10.25 18.07
C ASP A 135 14.24 9.95 17.64
N GLY A 136 14.72 10.70 16.65
CA GLY A 136 16.09 10.62 16.17
C GLY A 136 16.45 9.37 15.36
N PRO A 137 17.76 9.10 15.18
CA PRO A 137 18.27 8.06 14.28
C PRO A 137 17.80 6.64 14.61
N VAL A 138 17.53 6.35 15.89
CA VAL A 138 17.09 5.03 16.36
C VAL A 138 15.66 4.74 15.88
N GLU A 139 14.78 5.74 15.89
CA GLU A 139 13.42 5.57 15.38
C GLU A 139 13.40 5.44 13.86
N ILE A 140 14.23 6.21 13.15
CA ILE A 140 14.42 6.05 11.70
C ILE A 140 14.89 4.63 11.36
N ALA A 141 15.88 4.10 12.08
CA ALA A 141 16.35 2.72 11.90
C ALA A 141 15.26 1.69 12.20
N ARG A 142 14.41 1.93 13.20
CA ARG A 142 13.24 1.07 13.52
C ARG A 142 12.24 1.07 12.36
N MET A 143 11.96 2.23 11.76
CA MET A 143 11.08 2.34 10.60
C MET A 143 11.64 1.62 9.37
N TYR A 144 12.95 1.74 9.09
CA TYR A 144 13.59 0.98 8.03
C TYR A 144 13.55 -0.54 8.28
N LYS A 145 13.80 -0.97 9.51
CA LYS A 145 13.70 -2.38 9.88
C LYS A 145 12.27 -2.90 9.68
N LEU A 146 11.26 -2.13 10.09
CA LEU A 146 9.86 -2.47 9.89
C LEU A 146 9.51 -2.65 8.41
N ALA A 147 9.94 -1.71 7.56
CA ALA A 147 9.74 -1.80 6.11
C ALA A 147 10.45 -3.02 5.51
N LYS A 148 11.71 -3.27 5.92
CA LYS A 148 12.48 -4.45 5.49
C LYS A 148 11.79 -5.75 5.88
N ASP A 149 11.37 -5.89 7.14
CA ASP A 149 10.71 -7.10 7.62
C ASP A 149 9.38 -7.35 6.89
N SER A 150 8.65 -6.29 6.57
CA SER A 150 7.44 -6.35 5.73
C SER A 150 7.77 -6.85 4.31
N ALA A 151 8.78 -6.27 3.66
CA ALA A 151 9.21 -6.68 2.31
C ALA A 151 9.69 -8.14 2.28
N VAL A 152 10.42 -8.58 3.29
CA VAL A 152 10.88 -9.97 3.43
C VAL A 152 9.70 -10.93 3.57
N LYS A 153 8.70 -10.58 4.39
CA LYS A 153 7.47 -11.38 4.53
C LYS A 153 6.69 -11.45 3.22
N ALA A 154 6.49 -10.32 2.55
CA ALA A 154 5.80 -10.28 1.25
C ALA A 154 6.52 -11.14 0.22
N ARG A 155 7.85 -11.01 0.10
CA ARG A 155 8.67 -11.86 -0.79
C ARG A 155 8.51 -13.34 -0.47
N THR A 156 8.53 -13.70 0.81
CA THR A 156 8.40 -15.08 1.25
C THR A 156 7.02 -15.64 0.89
N GLN A 157 5.96 -14.86 1.14
CA GLN A 157 4.60 -15.20 0.78
C GLN A 157 4.43 -15.39 -0.72
N SER A 158 4.97 -14.48 -1.56
CA SER A 158 4.92 -14.60 -3.02
C SER A 158 5.62 -15.86 -3.52
N ILE A 159 6.80 -16.20 -2.96
CA ILE A 159 7.51 -17.44 -3.31
C ILE A 159 6.69 -18.67 -2.91
N SER A 160 6.11 -18.67 -1.71
CA SER A 160 5.25 -19.77 -1.26
C SER A 160 4.01 -19.92 -2.15
N GLN A 161 3.39 -18.83 -2.58
CA GLN A 161 2.26 -18.83 -3.51
C GLN A 161 2.67 -19.38 -4.88
N LEU A 162 3.80 -18.94 -5.43
CA LEU A 162 4.33 -19.44 -6.68
C LEU A 162 4.56 -20.96 -6.64
N LYS A 163 5.20 -21.45 -5.58
CA LYS A 163 5.38 -22.90 -5.37
C LYS A 163 4.05 -23.64 -5.26
N ALA A 164 3.06 -23.06 -4.59
CA ALA A 164 1.73 -23.68 -4.47
C ALA A 164 0.98 -23.77 -5.81
N VAL A 165 1.19 -22.80 -6.71
CA VAL A 165 0.65 -22.83 -8.08
C VAL A 165 1.38 -23.89 -8.91
N LEU A 166 2.71 -23.95 -8.84
CA LEU A 166 3.52 -24.93 -9.56
C LEU A 166 3.17 -26.39 -9.21
N ILE A 167 2.75 -26.66 -7.96
CA ILE A 167 2.30 -28.01 -7.57
C ILE A 167 1.10 -28.49 -8.40
N ARG A 168 0.26 -27.56 -8.89
CA ARG A 168 -0.93 -27.85 -9.70
C ARG A 168 -0.69 -27.73 -11.21
N ALA A 169 0.53 -27.35 -11.62
CA ALA A 169 0.89 -27.27 -13.02
C ALA A 169 0.97 -28.66 -13.67
N ASP A 170 1.02 -28.69 -15.00
CA ASP A 170 1.25 -29.93 -15.76
C ASP A 170 2.49 -30.68 -15.23
N PRO A 171 2.48 -32.02 -15.16
CA PRO A 171 3.59 -32.80 -14.61
C PRO A 171 4.94 -32.51 -15.26
N GLN A 172 5.01 -32.28 -16.57
CA GLN A 172 6.27 -31.97 -17.27
C GLN A 172 6.85 -30.63 -16.81
N LEU A 173 6.01 -29.60 -16.78
CA LEU A 173 6.40 -28.25 -16.32
C LEU A 173 6.80 -28.25 -14.84
N ARG A 174 6.16 -29.08 -14.03
CA ARG A 174 6.51 -29.23 -12.61
C ARG A 174 7.87 -29.90 -12.43
N GLU A 175 8.20 -30.92 -13.22
CA GLU A 175 9.47 -31.64 -13.14
C GLU A 175 10.65 -30.74 -13.56
N GLU A 176 10.49 -29.94 -14.61
CA GLU A 176 11.48 -28.96 -15.08
C GLU A 176 11.78 -27.88 -14.04
N LEU A 177 10.74 -27.41 -13.32
CA LEU A 177 10.86 -26.29 -12.38
C LEU A 177 11.19 -26.73 -10.94
N ALA A 178 11.00 -28.00 -10.58
CA ALA A 178 11.19 -28.51 -9.22
C ALA A 178 12.66 -28.46 -8.74
N GLY A 179 13.63 -28.54 -9.67
CA GLY A 179 15.07 -28.52 -9.37
C GLY A 179 15.67 -27.13 -9.20
N LEU A 180 14.94 -26.06 -9.51
CA LEU A 180 15.50 -24.71 -9.62
C LEU A 180 15.52 -23.95 -8.28
N GLY A 181 16.58 -23.17 -8.06
CA GLY A 181 16.64 -22.22 -6.95
C GLY A 181 15.64 -21.07 -7.12
N ASN A 182 15.16 -20.46 -6.02
CA ASN A 182 14.08 -19.45 -6.07
C ASN A 182 14.32 -18.31 -7.10
N ALA A 183 15.56 -17.87 -7.30
CA ALA A 183 15.89 -16.79 -8.24
C ALA A 183 15.88 -17.24 -9.70
N GLU A 184 16.17 -18.52 -9.95
CA GLU A 184 16.16 -19.12 -11.28
C GLU A 184 14.74 -19.53 -11.66
N LEU A 185 14.01 -20.14 -10.72
CA LEU A 185 12.58 -20.43 -10.84
C LEU A 185 11.77 -19.15 -11.18
N LEU A 186 12.06 -18.02 -10.51
CA LEU A 186 11.42 -16.74 -10.84
C LEU A 186 11.75 -16.25 -12.25
N ARG A 187 13.01 -16.40 -12.71
CA ARG A 187 13.43 -16.00 -14.06
C ARG A 187 12.77 -16.86 -15.12
N THR A 188 12.76 -18.19 -14.93
CA THR A 188 12.12 -19.13 -15.86
C THR A 188 10.61 -18.90 -15.93
N CYS A 189 9.93 -18.72 -14.78
CA CYS A 189 8.52 -18.38 -14.77
C CYS A 189 8.21 -17.04 -15.44
N ALA A 190 9.10 -16.03 -15.30
CA ALA A 190 8.94 -14.75 -15.99
C ALA A 190 9.08 -14.88 -17.52
N GLY A 191 10.00 -15.72 -18.00
CA GLY A 191 10.15 -16.01 -19.43
C GLY A 191 8.94 -16.73 -20.04
N LEU A 192 8.29 -17.64 -19.29
CA LEU A 192 7.06 -18.31 -19.74
C LEU A 192 5.86 -17.35 -19.85
N VAL A 193 5.82 -16.33 -18.99
CA VAL A 193 4.81 -15.27 -19.08
C VAL A 193 5.05 -14.42 -20.34
N ASP A 194 6.30 -14.12 -20.68
CA ASP A 194 6.59 -13.37 -21.91
C ASP A 194 6.26 -14.20 -23.16
N ASP A 195 6.61 -15.49 -23.24
CA ASP A 195 6.32 -16.36 -24.40
C ASP A 195 4.79 -16.57 -24.62
N SER A 196 4.01 -16.72 -23.54
CA SER A 196 2.53 -16.82 -23.61
C SER A 196 1.82 -15.49 -23.88
N LEU A 197 2.46 -14.36 -23.53
CA LEU A 197 2.02 -13.02 -23.92
C LEU A 197 2.44 -12.66 -25.35
N HIS A 198 3.30 -13.42 -26.02
CA HIS A 198 3.63 -13.20 -27.43
C HIS A 198 2.70 -13.98 -28.38
N ASP A 199 2.17 -15.14 -27.96
CA ASP A 199 1.37 -16.03 -28.83
C ASP A 199 -0.15 -15.72 -28.83
N GLU A 200 -0.68 -15.11 -27.76
CA GLU A 200 -2.13 -14.83 -27.58
C GLU A 200 -2.49 -13.33 -27.51
N ALA A 201 -1.51 -12.41 -27.37
CA ALA A 201 -1.81 -11.06 -26.88
C ALA A 201 -2.35 -10.04 -27.89
N ASP A 202 -2.25 -10.23 -29.21
CA ASP A 202 -2.68 -9.15 -30.10
C ASP A 202 -4.22 -9.06 -30.23
N GLU A 203 -4.95 -10.18 -30.04
CA GLU A 203 -6.41 -10.21 -30.21
C GLU A 203 -7.19 -10.55 -28.93
N THR A 204 -6.75 -11.49 -28.08
CA THR A 204 -7.54 -11.95 -26.92
C THR A 204 -7.34 -11.07 -25.67
N ALA A 205 -6.16 -10.49 -25.47
CA ALA A 205 -5.85 -9.63 -24.31
C ALA A 205 -6.62 -8.30 -24.34
N VAL A 206 -6.71 -7.66 -25.51
CA VAL A 206 -7.51 -6.43 -25.70
C VAL A 206 -8.98 -6.73 -25.48
N LEU A 207 -9.46 -7.88 -25.97
CA LEU A 207 -10.85 -8.31 -25.83
C LEU A 207 -11.20 -8.67 -24.37
N HIS A 208 -10.31 -9.34 -23.64
CA HIS A 208 -10.46 -9.68 -22.22
C HIS A 208 -10.39 -8.46 -21.32
N ALA A 209 -9.44 -7.54 -21.55
CA ALA A 209 -9.38 -6.27 -20.82
C ALA A 209 -10.63 -5.41 -21.05
N THR A 210 -11.12 -5.37 -22.29
CA THR A 210 -12.37 -4.67 -22.64
C THR A 210 -13.59 -5.34 -21.99
N ARG A 211 -13.69 -6.68 -22.01
CA ARG A 211 -14.77 -7.43 -21.35
C ARG A 211 -14.77 -7.24 -19.83
N LEU A 212 -13.61 -7.22 -19.20
CA LEU A 212 -13.47 -7.00 -17.75
C LEU A 212 -13.87 -5.58 -17.37
N ALA A 213 -13.40 -4.57 -18.12
CA ALA A 213 -13.76 -3.17 -17.91
C ALA A 213 -15.28 -2.94 -18.04
N VAL A 214 -15.90 -3.50 -19.07
CA VAL A 214 -17.36 -3.44 -19.30
C VAL A 214 -18.10 -4.21 -18.20
N GLY A 215 -17.62 -5.38 -17.79
CA GLY A 215 -18.19 -6.18 -16.71
C GLY A 215 -18.19 -5.43 -15.37
N CYS A 216 -17.07 -4.82 -14.98
CA CYS A 216 -16.98 -4.01 -13.77
C CYS A 216 -17.94 -2.81 -13.78
N ALA A 217 -18.07 -2.13 -14.93
CA ALA A 217 -19.00 -1.01 -15.08
C ALA A 217 -20.47 -1.44 -14.96
N LEU A 218 -20.84 -2.59 -15.54
CA LEU A 218 -22.19 -3.15 -15.45
C LEU A 218 -22.53 -3.62 -14.03
N VAL A 219 -21.61 -4.28 -13.34
CA VAL A 219 -21.79 -4.71 -11.94
C VAL A 219 -21.96 -3.49 -11.03
N PHE A 220 -21.17 -2.44 -11.23
CA PHE A 220 -21.31 -1.18 -10.50
C PHE A 220 -22.70 -0.56 -10.72
N CYS A 221 -23.14 -0.45 -11.98
CA CYS A 221 -24.46 0.08 -12.31
C CYS A 221 -25.59 -0.75 -11.70
N ALA A 222 -25.50 -2.09 -11.78
CA ALA A 222 -26.50 -2.99 -11.23
C ALA A 222 -26.58 -2.88 -9.70
N MET A 223 -25.45 -2.86 -9.00
CA MET A 223 -25.41 -2.68 -7.55
C MET A 223 -25.94 -1.33 -7.10
N SER A 224 -25.57 -0.23 -7.77
CA SER A 224 -26.08 1.10 -7.45
C SER A 224 -27.59 1.21 -7.63
N VAL A 225 -28.15 0.61 -8.68
CA VAL A 225 -29.60 0.56 -8.90
C VAL A 225 -30.30 -0.34 -7.88
N LEU A 226 -29.69 -1.46 -7.49
CA LEU A 226 -30.25 -2.40 -6.50
C LEU A 226 -30.31 -1.78 -5.09
N VAL A 227 -29.27 -1.05 -4.69
CA VAL A 227 -29.21 -0.32 -3.41
C VAL A 227 -30.28 0.78 -3.36
N ASP A 228 -30.47 1.52 -4.46
CA ASP A 228 -31.50 2.55 -4.54
C ASP A 228 -32.92 1.96 -4.56
N TRP A 229 -33.08 0.74 -5.10
CA TRP A 229 -34.34 -0.02 -5.13
C TRP A 229 -34.75 -0.48 -3.75
N ASP A 230 -33.80 -1.05 -3.00
CA ASP A 230 -34.02 -1.47 -1.62
C ASP A 230 -34.33 -0.27 -0.70
N ALA A 231 -33.71 0.89 -0.98
CA ALA A 231 -33.98 2.13 -0.25
C ALA A 231 -35.28 2.86 -0.67
N GLY A 232 -36.03 2.35 -1.65
CA GLY A 232 -37.26 2.98 -2.15
C GLY A 232 -37.04 4.38 -2.77
N SER A 233 -35.81 4.71 -3.16
CA SER A 233 -35.38 6.07 -3.54
C SER A 233 -35.08 6.22 -5.04
N LEU A 234 -35.49 5.24 -5.87
CA LEU A 234 -35.35 5.31 -7.32
C LEU A 234 -36.11 6.51 -7.88
N THR A 235 -35.35 7.45 -8.43
CA THR A 235 -35.88 8.54 -9.25
C THR A 235 -35.22 8.47 -10.64
N PRO A 236 -35.91 8.93 -11.70
CA PRO A 236 -35.34 8.95 -13.06
C PRO A 236 -34.03 9.75 -13.15
N LEU A 237 -33.83 10.73 -12.26
CA LEU A 237 -32.62 11.54 -12.21
C LEU A 237 -31.42 10.76 -11.63
N ARG A 238 -31.66 9.90 -10.63
CA ARG A 238 -30.61 9.04 -10.05
C ARG A 238 -30.22 7.91 -10.98
N THR A 239 -31.16 7.32 -11.72
CA THR A 239 -30.82 6.30 -12.72
C THR A 239 -29.94 6.87 -13.83
N VAL A 240 -30.22 8.08 -14.31
CA VAL A 240 -29.35 8.81 -15.26
C VAL A 240 -27.97 9.09 -14.64
N LEU A 241 -27.91 9.49 -13.37
CA LEU A 241 -26.64 9.70 -12.67
C LEU A 241 -25.81 8.41 -12.58
N TRP A 242 -26.40 7.28 -12.22
CA TRP A 242 -25.67 6.01 -12.11
C TRP A 242 -25.20 5.47 -13.45
N VAL A 243 -26.01 5.61 -14.50
CA VAL A 243 -25.63 5.24 -15.87
C VAL A 243 -24.47 6.11 -16.36
N THR A 244 -24.49 7.42 -16.11
CA THR A 244 -23.39 8.32 -16.49
C THR A 244 -22.10 8.04 -15.71
N LEU A 245 -22.20 7.71 -14.42
CA LEU A 245 -21.05 7.33 -13.58
C LEU A 245 -20.44 5.98 -14.01
N SER A 246 -21.28 5.01 -14.35
CA SER A 246 -20.86 3.70 -14.89
C SER A 246 -20.17 3.85 -16.25
N ALA A 247 -20.72 4.68 -17.14
CA ALA A 247 -20.09 5.00 -18.42
C ALA A 247 -18.72 5.68 -18.24
N GLY A 248 -18.61 6.60 -17.27
CA GLY A 248 -17.34 7.22 -16.89
C GLY A 248 -16.31 6.20 -16.36
N LEU A 249 -16.74 5.27 -15.51
CA LEU A 249 -15.89 4.19 -14.99
C LEU A 249 -15.39 3.28 -16.12
N CYS A 250 -16.27 2.90 -17.05
CA CYS A 250 -15.90 2.12 -18.23
C CYS A 250 -14.85 2.83 -19.08
N ALA A 251 -15.04 4.13 -19.35
CA ALA A 251 -14.09 4.93 -20.12
C ALA A 251 -12.70 5.03 -19.45
N VAL A 252 -12.64 5.03 -18.12
CA VAL A 252 -11.37 5.04 -17.36
C VAL A 252 -10.68 3.67 -17.37
N LEU A 253 -11.45 2.58 -17.38
CA LEU A 253 -10.94 1.21 -17.35
C LEU A 253 -10.53 0.68 -18.74
N LEU A 254 -10.93 1.34 -19.83
CA LEU A 254 -10.52 0.95 -21.18
C LEU A 254 -9.02 1.20 -21.40
N PRO A 255 -8.28 0.23 -21.98
CA PRO A 255 -6.83 0.34 -22.14
C PRO A 255 -6.44 1.50 -23.07
N ALA A 256 -5.37 2.21 -22.69
CA ALA A 256 -4.81 3.31 -23.48
C ALA A 256 -4.29 2.80 -24.82
N ARG A 257 -4.77 3.38 -25.93
CA ARG A 257 -4.33 2.99 -27.28
C ARG A 257 -3.16 3.85 -27.73
N VAL A 258 -2.08 3.19 -28.16
CA VAL A 258 -0.94 3.81 -28.83
C VAL A 258 -1.17 3.70 -30.34
N THR A 259 -1.05 4.82 -31.05
CA THR A 259 -1.18 4.89 -32.51
C THR A 259 0.05 5.58 -33.06
N ALA A 260 0.70 5.00 -34.07
CA ALA A 260 1.78 5.67 -34.82
C ALA A 260 1.29 6.10 -36.21
N GLY A 261 1.96 7.10 -36.77
CA GLY A 261 1.89 7.48 -38.17
C GLY A 261 3.25 8.04 -38.61
N SER A 262 3.34 8.44 -39.88
CA SER A 262 4.62 8.88 -40.48
C SER A 262 5.24 10.07 -39.72
N GLY A 263 6.27 9.78 -38.93
CA GLY A 263 7.01 10.78 -38.13
C GLY A 263 6.33 11.21 -36.82
N TRP A 264 5.26 10.55 -36.37
CA TRP A 264 4.66 10.85 -35.07
C TRP A 264 4.11 9.61 -34.36
N LEU A 265 4.12 9.65 -33.03
CA LEU A 265 3.58 8.61 -32.18
C LEU A 265 2.69 9.22 -31.11
N ALA A 266 1.47 8.72 -30.98
CA ALA A 266 0.49 9.21 -30.03
C ALA A 266 0.05 8.13 -29.06
N ALA A 267 0.12 8.41 -27.76
CA ALA A 267 -0.60 7.63 -26.75
C ALA A 267 -1.85 8.38 -26.31
N ARG A 268 -2.99 7.70 -26.36
CA ARG A 268 -4.27 8.21 -25.88
C ARG A 268 -4.56 7.61 -24.50
N ALA A 269 -4.36 8.41 -23.45
CA ALA A 269 -4.95 8.16 -22.14
C ALA A 269 -6.42 8.64 -22.15
N PRO A 270 -7.29 8.15 -21.25
CA PRO A 270 -8.72 8.46 -21.25
C PRO A 270 -9.04 9.97 -21.18
N TRP A 271 -8.10 10.80 -20.71
CA TRP A 271 -8.28 12.25 -20.57
C TRP A 271 -7.21 13.10 -21.27
N ARG A 272 -6.18 12.48 -21.87
CA ARG A 272 -5.08 13.22 -22.53
C ARG A 272 -4.53 12.44 -23.72
N ARG A 273 -4.50 13.09 -24.88
CA ARG A 273 -3.72 12.64 -26.04
C ARG A 273 -2.34 13.28 -25.95
N ARG A 274 -1.29 12.47 -25.87
CA ARG A 274 0.09 12.94 -25.98
C ARG A 274 0.63 12.51 -27.33
N VAL A 275 1.05 13.46 -28.15
CA VAL A 275 1.68 13.22 -29.46
C VAL A 275 3.13 13.63 -29.34
N ILE A 276 4.01 12.82 -29.92
CA ILE A 276 5.44 13.09 -30.05
C ILE A 276 5.83 12.98 -31.50
N HIS A 277 6.68 13.89 -31.97
CA HIS A 277 7.34 13.78 -33.26
C HIS A 277 8.54 12.85 -33.14
N THR A 278 8.47 11.70 -33.82
CA THR A 278 9.54 10.70 -33.79
C THR A 278 10.72 11.13 -34.66
N ASP A 279 10.51 12.05 -35.62
CA ASP A 279 11.52 12.58 -36.54
C ASP A 279 12.33 13.77 -35.99
N ALA A 280 12.09 14.15 -34.72
CA ALA A 280 12.80 15.23 -34.02
C ALA A 280 13.07 14.89 -32.53
N LEU A 281 13.29 13.61 -32.22
CA LEU A 281 13.59 13.15 -30.86
C LEU A 281 14.91 13.73 -30.34
N THR A 282 14.90 14.25 -29.11
CA THR A 282 16.08 14.77 -28.40
C THR A 282 16.72 13.75 -27.48
N SER A 283 15.92 12.90 -26.83
CA SER A 283 16.42 11.84 -25.95
C SER A 283 15.51 10.63 -25.93
N VAL A 284 16.12 9.44 -25.86
CA VAL A 284 15.47 8.16 -25.58
C VAL A 284 16.13 7.58 -24.32
N ARG A 285 15.32 7.24 -23.31
CA ARG A 285 15.81 6.62 -22.07
C ARG A 285 14.93 5.44 -21.68
N GLN A 286 15.54 4.31 -21.33
CA GLN A 286 14.86 3.20 -20.69
C GLN A 286 15.17 3.23 -19.19
N PHE A 287 14.15 3.02 -18.38
CA PHE A 287 14.31 2.83 -16.94
C PHE A 287 14.00 1.38 -16.60
N ASP A 288 15.02 0.64 -16.19
CA ASP A 288 14.89 -0.74 -15.71
C ASP A 288 14.54 -0.71 -14.22
N GLY A 289 13.24 -0.76 -13.94
CA GLY A 289 12.65 -0.80 -12.60
C GLY A 289 11.64 -1.94 -12.45
N ILE A 290 10.71 -1.82 -11.50
CA ILE A 290 9.60 -2.79 -11.28
C ILE A 290 8.68 -2.87 -12.52
N SER A 291 8.74 -1.88 -13.41
CA SER A 291 8.09 -1.87 -14.72
C SER A 291 9.02 -1.17 -15.71
N SER A 292 9.39 -1.87 -16.80
CA SER A 292 10.23 -1.32 -17.86
C SER A 292 9.45 -0.25 -18.63
N HIS A 293 9.92 0.99 -18.61
CA HIS A 293 9.30 2.08 -19.36
C HIS A 293 10.33 2.84 -20.20
N LEU A 294 10.04 2.94 -21.49
CA LEU A 294 10.74 3.75 -22.48
C LEU A 294 10.18 5.18 -22.45
N VAL A 295 11.06 6.14 -22.25
CA VAL A 295 10.75 7.57 -22.21
C VAL A 295 11.33 8.24 -23.45
N LEU A 296 10.44 8.73 -24.32
CA LEU A 296 10.76 9.51 -25.51
C LEU A 296 10.55 11.00 -25.25
N GLN A 297 11.47 11.83 -25.71
CA GLN A 297 11.36 13.30 -25.64
C GLN A 297 11.70 13.94 -26.99
N ASP A 298 10.90 14.91 -27.40
CA ASP A 298 11.02 15.66 -28.67
C ASP A 298 11.60 17.07 -28.45
N VAL A 299 12.13 17.72 -29.50
CA VAL A 299 12.63 19.11 -29.48
C VAL A 299 11.57 20.11 -29.04
N HIS A 300 10.29 19.79 -29.26
CA HIS A 300 9.15 20.61 -28.82
C HIS A 300 8.82 20.46 -27.32
N GLY A 301 9.59 19.67 -26.58
CA GLY A 301 9.40 19.46 -25.14
C GLY A 301 8.30 18.46 -24.77
N HIS A 302 7.74 17.75 -25.76
CA HIS A 302 6.77 16.69 -25.51
C HIS A 302 7.47 15.43 -24.97
N ARG A 303 6.86 14.80 -23.96
CA ARG A 303 7.35 13.57 -23.31
C ARG A 303 6.30 12.47 -23.32
N LEU A 304 6.73 11.29 -23.75
CA LEU A 304 5.89 10.09 -23.91
C LEU A 304 6.57 8.93 -23.22
N GLU A 305 5.79 8.22 -22.41
CA GLU A 305 6.22 7.02 -21.70
C GLU A 305 5.48 5.84 -22.31
N LEU A 306 6.21 4.82 -22.73
CA LEU A 306 5.70 3.62 -23.37
C LEU A 306 6.34 2.41 -22.71
N ASP A 307 5.60 1.32 -22.59
CA ASP A 307 6.22 0.05 -22.24
C ASP A 307 6.93 -0.51 -23.48
N PRO A 308 8.23 -0.88 -23.43
CA PRO A 308 8.94 -1.50 -24.55
C PRO A 308 8.22 -2.72 -25.12
N ARG A 309 7.45 -3.44 -24.30
CA ARG A 309 6.65 -4.61 -24.71
C ARG A 309 5.60 -4.25 -25.76
N ILE A 310 5.06 -3.03 -25.75
CA ILE A 310 4.07 -2.56 -26.75
C ILE A 310 4.73 -2.40 -28.13
N LEU A 311 6.01 -2.05 -28.17
CA LEU A 311 6.77 -1.93 -29.42
C LEU A 311 7.14 -3.30 -29.97
N ALA A 312 7.54 -4.25 -29.11
CA ALA A 312 7.77 -5.63 -29.50
C ALA A 312 6.49 -6.32 -30.02
N ALA A 313 5.34 -6.05 -29.38
CA ALA A 313 4.06 -6.63 -29.77
C ALA A 313 3.49 -6.08 -31.09
N ASN A 314 3.94 -4.92 -31.58
CA ASN A 314 3.39 -4.31 -32.79
C ASN A 314 4.51 -3.87 -33.75
N PRO A 315 4.88 -4.73 -34.72
CA PRO A 315 5.96 -4.46 -35.67
C PRO A 315 5.80 -3.17 -36.48
N LEU A 316 4.56 -2.73 -36.74
CA LEU A 316 4.29 -1.47 -37.43
C LEU A 316 4.61 -0.25 -36.54
N LEU A 317 4.28 -0.31 -35.25
CA LEU A 317 4.65 0.75 -34.29
C LEU A 317 6.17 0.84 -34.12
N TRP A 318 6.84 -0.32 -34.07
CA TRP A 318 8.30 -0.38 -34.04
C TRP A 318 8.93 0.21 -35.30
N HIS A 319 8.45 -0.18 -36.48
CA HIS A 319 8.97 0.32 -37.76
C HIS A 319 8.86 1.85 -37.91
N GLU A 320 7.73 2.44 -37.54
CA GLU A 320 7.53 3.90 -37.58
C GLU A 320 8.41 4.64 -36.55
N LEU A 321 8.62 4.04 -35.38
CA LEU A 321 9.51 4.59 -34.36
C LEU A 321 10.97 4.52 -34.80
N ASP A 322 11.44 3.38 -35.30
CA ASP A 322 12.80 3.18 -35.79
C ASP A 322 13.10 4.11 -36.98
N THR A 323 12.15 4.22 -37.93
CA THR A 323 12.26 5.14 -39.07
C THR A 323 12.34 6.60 -38.61
N GLY A 324 11.56 7.00 -37.61
CA GLY A 324 11.63 8.34 -37.01
C GLY A 324 12.98 8.60 -36.31
N VAL A 325 13.45 7.64 -35.52
CA VAL A 325 14.74 7.71 -34.82
C VAL A 325 15.91 7.85 -35.78
N ARG A 326 15.94 7.07 -36.88
CA ARG A 326 16.96 7.19 -37.93
C ARG A 326 16.97 8.59 -38.56
N ARG A 327 15.80 9.15 -38.88
CA ARG A 327 15.69 10.54 -39.39
C ARG A 327 16.16 11.57 -38.36
N SER A 328 15.91 11.36 -37.07
CA SER A 328 16.40 12.25 -36.00
C SER A 328 17.92 12.17 -35.83
N LEU A 329 18.52 10.99 -36.03
CA LEU A 329 19.97 10.81 -36.06
C LEU A 329 20.61 11.49 -37.27
N GLU A 330 20.04 11.32 -38.47
CA GLU A 330 20.49 11.99 -39.70
C GLU A 330 20.43 13.52 -39.59
N ARG A 331 19.42 14.05 -38.88
CA ARG A 331 19.25 15.49 -38.61
C ARG A 331 20.08 16.00 -37.43
N GLY A 332 20.74 15.11 -36.68
CA GLY A 332 21.55 15.46 -35.50
C GLY A 332 20.74 15.97 -34.29
N THR A 333 19.43 15.70 -34.25
CA THR A 333 18.54 16.14 -33.16
C THR A 333 18.59 15.21 -31.95
N LEU A 334 18.90 13.93 -32.15
CA LEU A 334 19.00 12.94 -31.06
C LEU A 334 20.37 13.03 -30.36
N ARG A 335 20.38 13.45 -29.09
CA ARG A 335 21.62 13.66 -28.31
C ARG A 335 21.94 12.54 -27.34
N LEU A 336 20.97 11.69 -26.99
CA LEU A 336 21.11 10.65 -25.97
C LEU A 336 20.21 9.45 -26.27
N GLY A 337 20.76 8.23 -26.30
CA GLY A 337 20.00 6.98 -26.45
C GLY A 337 20.08 6.27 -27.81
N ALA A 338 21.01 6.65 -28.69
CA ALA A 338 21.23 5.96 -29.98
C ALA A 338 21.60 4.48 -29.78
N ASP A 339 22.61 4.21 -28.93
CA ASP A 339 23.05 2.84 -28.58
C ASP A 339 21.97 2.02 -27.87
N LEU A 340 20.98 2.68 -27.26
CA LEU A 340 19.84 2.01 -26.64
C LEU A 340 18.85 1.55 -27.69
N MET A 341 18.53 2.39 -28.67
CA MET A 341 17.64 2.03 -29.78
C MET A 341 18.24 0.94 -30.67
N GLU A 342 19.55 0.95 -30.91
CA GLU A 342 20.22 -0.11 -31.66
C GLU A 342 20.17 -1.47 -30.95
N ARG A 343 20.40 -1.49 -29.63
CA ARG A 343 20.26 -2.71 -28.81
C ARG A 343 18.81 -3.20 -28.74
N LEU A 344 17.86 -2.28 -28.60
CA LEU A 344 16.43 -2.62 -28.58
C LEU A 344 15.98 -3.20 -29.92
N GLY A 345 16.50 -2.66 -31.04
CA GLY A 345 16.23 -3.17 -32.38
C GLY A 345 16.80 -4.56 -32.62
N GLN A 346 18.05 -4.81 -32.22
CA GLN A 346 18.63 -6.16 -32.31
C GLN A 346 17.85 -7.19 -31.50
N HIS A 347 17.30 -6.80 -30.35
CA HIS A 347 16.50 -7.70 -29.52
C HIS A 347 15.13 -7.99 -30.15
N ILE A 348 14.42 -6.96 -30.61
CA ILE A 348 13.10 -7.09 -31.25
C ILE A 348 13.21 -7.82 -32.60
N ASP A 349 14.24 -7.56 -33.39
CA ASP A 349 14.47 -8.24 -34.67
C ASP A 349 14.81 -9.72 -34.44
N ALA A 350 15.58 -10.06 -33.39
CA ALA A 350 15.87 -11.45 -33.03
C ALA A 350 14.60 -12.20 -32.60
N GLU A 351 13.76 -11.59 -31.75
CA GLU A 351 12.47 -12.16 -31.34
C GLU A 351 11.51 -12.31 -32.53
N THR A 352 11.46 -11.33 -33.43
CA THR A 352 10.62 -11.37 -34.62
C THR A 352 11.08 -12.47 -35.60
N VAL A 353 12.39 -12.61 -35.81
CA VAL A 353 12.97 -13.67 -36.65
C VAL A 353 12.69 -15.05 -36.06
N GLU A 354 12.84 -15.21 -34.74
CA GLU A 354 12.53 -16.46 -34.05
C GLU A 354 11.04 -16.81 -34.13
N ALA A 355 10.15 -15.83 -33.97
CA ALA A 355 8.71 -16.00 -34.14
C ALA A 355 8.34 -16.43 -35.57
N VAL A 356 8.95 -15.82 -36.59
CA VAL A 356 8.73 -16.19 -38.00
C VAL A 356 9.27 -17.60 -38.32
N LEU A 357 10.41 -17.98 -37.76
CA LEU A 357 11.00 -19.32 -37.92
C LEU A 357 10.13 -20.41 -37.28
N ARG A 358 9.63 -20.19 -36.05
CA ARG A 358 8.67 -21.09 -35.40
C ARG A 358 7.36 -21.20 -36.18
N ALA A 359 6.79 -20.07 -36.60
CA ALA A 359 5.56 -20.05 -37.39
C ALA A 359 5.70 -20.74 -38.75
N SER A 360 6.92 -20.75 -39.31
CA SER A 360 7.24 -21.41 -40.59
C SER A 360 7.59 -22.90 -40.44
N GLY A 361 7.59 -23.45 -39.22
CA GLY A 361 7.92 -24.86 -38.95
C GLY A 361 9.39 -25.21 -39.23
N LEU A 362 10.27 -24.22 -39.31
CA LEU A 362 11.70 -24.36 -39.50
C LEU A 362 12.39 -24.09 -38.16
N SER A 363 12.21 -25.01 -37.20
CA SER A 363 12.93 -25.02 -35.93
C SER A 363 13.54 -26.38 -35.67
#